data_AF-A0A2H9SZH9-F1
#
_entry.id   AF-A0A2H9SZH9-F1
#
_cell.length_a   1.000
_cell.length_b   1.000
_cell.length_c   1.000
_cell.angle_alpha   90.00
_cell.angle_beta   90.00
_cell.angle_gamma   90.00
#
_symmetry.space_group_name_H-M   'P 1'
#
loop_
_entity.id
_entity.type
_entity.pdbx_description
1 polymer ?
#
loop_
_entity_poly.entity_id
_entity_poly.type
_entity_poly.pdbx_seq_one_letter_code
_entity_poly.pdbx_strand_id
1 'polypeptide(L)'
;MELNRTNSAIPGLLNQGVIWQNAYDHLLEHLAWLSPYDHIDFLSHNKELVQNAISTPNQLHFLLTRLSLQAQFTLILALESKVESLIVDWHSLLATMDVIWPKSRALLLNRLSQNLEQLIVNPVYLLKILQLIWPDSQVNVLNLIALRKNPLMYNTSLFLTTLRTLSPSARGLFCNLLKSQMNRLIKNAEDLIGVLKLLRSEEQLALVDGLYYDLPLLIKNKEELKKIIATLPLKGQCDVMSSLGGTINKMITNPSEINQILPLLSFKAQHILLHALKHHMKHWVWDEKQSCLLLNNLSPMGQFFVLQSMKELFNRTLTPMHIYSAKQRASHVKEQLAAECLLYLMDKKQNSTARYAFFFSKVPHKIEAATWLLNLLTKQTRYKEEDYAIHRPYLQSGRLGQIFNTLSMQNIFSTIQHKTLSAGMESRIDLRRSC
;
A
#
# COMPACT_ATOMS: atom_id res chain seq x y z
N MET A 1 -3.27 -57.35 -19.94
CA MET A 1 -2.01 -57.32 -20.72
C MET A 1 -1.01 -56.53 -19.90
N GLU A 2 -0.44 -57.22 -18.90
CA GLU A 2 0.60 -56.72 -18.02
C GLU A 2 1.94 -56.97 -18.71
N LEU A 3 2.66 -55.90 -19.02
CA LEU A 3 4.05 -55.98 -19.45
C LEU A 3 4.91 -56.22 -18.21
N ASN A 4 5.30 -57.48 -18.04
CA ASN A 4 6.40 -57.91 -17.18
C ASN A 4 7.65 -57.09 -17.51
N ARG A 5 7.90 -56.02 -16.74
CA ARG A 5 9.24 -55.43 -16.62
C ARG A 5 10.02 -56.34 -15.70
N THR A 6 10.74 -57.27 -16.29
CA THR A 6 11.76 -58.05 -15.59
C THR A 6 12.75 -57.08 -14.96
N ASN A 7 12.87 -57.17 -13.64
CA ASN A 7 14.04 -56.74 -12.89
C ASN A 7 15.29 -57.28 -13.61
N SER A 8 15.95 -56.45 -14.41
CA SER A 8 17.33 -56.69 -14.82
C SER A 8 18.20 -56.39 -13.60
N ALA A 9 18.18 -57.34 -12.67
CA ALA A 9 19.28 -57.48 -11.75
C ALA A 9 20.55 -57.60 -12.63
N ILE A 10 21.53 -56.74 -12.39
CA ILE A 10 22.91 -56.97 -12.83
C ILE A 10 23.68 -57.51 -11.62
N PRO A 11 23.48 -58.77 -11.17
CA PRO A 11 24.38 -59.41 -10.22
C PRO A 11 25.49 -60.06 -11.05
N GLY A 12 26.54 -59.32 -11.38
CA GLY A 12 27.65 -59.89 -12.15
C GLY A 12 28.91 -59.05 -12.24
N LEU A 13 28.82 -57.72 -12.15
CA LEU A 13 29.99 -56.85 -12.33
C LEU A 13 30.88 -56.68 -11.09
N LEU A 14 30.42 -57.10 -9.91
CA LEU A 14 31.28 -57.11 -8.71
C LEU A 14 32.31 -58.26 -8.69
N ASN A 15 32.25 -59.21 -9.64
CA ASN A 15 33.10 -60.41 -9.65
C ASN A 15 34.10 -60.49 -10.83
N GLN A 16 34.19 -59.46 -11.68
CA GLN A 16 35.28 -59.37 -12.67
C GLN A 16 36.36 -58.48 -12.08
N GLY A 17 37.57 -59.03 -11.89
CA GLY A 17 38.69 -58.48 -11.10
C GLY A 17 39.30 -57.16 -11.57
N VAL A 18 38.49 -56.17 -11.94
CA VAL A 18 38.88 -54.77 -12.00
C VAL A 18 38.93 -54.26 -10.56
N ILE A 19 40.14 -54.06 -10.05
CA ILE A 19 40.35 -53.38 -8.78
C ILE A 19 40.01 -51.90 -9.02
N TRP A 20 38.75 -51.54 -8.82
CA TRP A 20 38.32 -50.15 -8.83
C TRP A 20 38.99 -49.44 -7.65
N GLN A 21 40.03 -48.66 -7.94
CA GLN A 21 40.77 -47.92 -6.90
C GLN A 21 39.92 -46.84 -6.23
N ASN A 22 38.78 -46.45 -6.82
CA ASN A 22 37.93 -45.37 -6.33
C ASN A 22 36.45 -45.64 -6.58
N ALA A 23 35.64 -45.64 -5.52
CA ALA A 23 34.18 -45.82 -5.58
C ALA A 23 33.47 -44.76 -6.45
N TYR A 24 34.07 -43.57 -6.59
CA TYR A 24 33.55 -42.52 -7.47
C TYR A 24 33.61 -42.88 -8.96
N ASP A 25 34.70 -43.51 -9.40
CA ASP A 25 34.88 -43.87 -10.82
C ASP A 25 33.88 -44.96 -11.20
N HIS A 26 33.63 -45.90 -10.29
CA HIS A 26 32.59 -46.93 -10.44
C HIS A 26 31.18 -46.33 -10.55
N LEU A 27 30.86 -45.31 -9.75
CA LEU A 27 29.59 -44.59 -9.85
C LEU A 27 29.45 -43.90 -11.22
N LEU A 28 30.50 -43.23 -11.69
CA LEU A 28 30.50 -42.55 -12.99
C LEU A 28 30.32 -43.52 -14.14
N GLU A 29 31.02 -44.66 -14.11
CA GLU A 29 30.92 -45.67 -15.15
C GLU A 29 29.52 -46.27 -15.21
N HIS A 30 28.94 -46.63 -14.06
CA HIS A 30 27.55 -47.11 -14.03
C HIS A 30 26.58 -46.10 -14.63
N LEU A 31 26.69 -44.83 -14.25
CA LEU A 31 25.82 -43.79 -14.79
C LEU A 31 26.06 -43.56 -16.29
N ALA A 32 27.28 -43.76 -16.80
CA ALA A 32 27.58 -43.63 -18.23
C ALA A 32 26.89 -44.71 -19.09
N TRP A 33 26.67 -45.90 -18.52
CA TRP A 33 25.98 -47.01 -19.20
C TRP A 33 24.45 -46.94 -19.12
N LEU A 34 23.91 -46.14 -18.21
CA LEU A 34 22.47 -45.98 -18.00
C LEU A 34 21.87 -44.90 -18.89
N SER A 35 20.62 -45.08 -19.32
CA SER A 35 19.89 -43.99 -19.97
C SER A 35 19.63 -42.86 -18.96
N PRO A 36 19.45 -41.60 -19.42
CA PRO A 36 19.15 -40.48 -18.52
C PRO A 36 17.90 -40.67 -17.64
N TYR A 37 16.97 -41.53 -18.05
CA TYR A 37 15.79 -41.87 -17.27
C TYR A 37 16.12 -42.87 -16.15
N ASP A 38 16.98 -43.84 -16.43
CA ASP A 38 17.39 -44.86 -15.46
C ASP A 38 18.32 -44.29 -14.38
N HIS A 39 18.93 -43.12 -14.59
CA HIS A 39 19.69 -42.41 -13.55
C HIS A 39 18.84 -42.15 -12.30
N ILE A 40 17.56 -41.82 -12.48
CA ILE A 40 16.65 -41.51 -11.36
C ILE A 40 16.42 -42.76 -10.51
N ASP A 41 16.09 -43.88 -11.17
CA ASP A 41 15.85 -45.16 -10.51
C ASP A 41 17.13 -45.66 -9.84
N PHE A 42 18.28 -45.57 -10.52
CA PHE A 42 19.56 -45.96 -9.94
C PHE A 42 19.90 -45.14 -8.69
N LEU A 43 19.84 -43.80 -8.76
CA LEU A 43 20.19 -42.91 -7.65
C LEU A 43 19.25 -43.08 -6.44
N SER A 44 17.97 -43.36 -6.68
CA SER A 44 16.98 -43.56 -5.62
C SER A 44 17.14 -44.89 -4.87
N HIS A 45 17.55 -45.96 -5.58
CA HIS A 45 17.74 -47.30 -4.99
C HIS A 45 19.14 -47.53 -4.41
N ASN A 46 20.16 -46.77 -4.83
CA ASN A 46 21.56 -46.97 -4.44
C ASN A 46 22.12 -45.84 -3.56
N LYS A 47 21.32 -45.31 -2.63
CA LYS A 47 21.69 -44.14 -1.80
C LYS A 47 23.01 -44.32 -1.06
N GLU A 48 23.22 -45.48 -0.44
CA GLU A 48 24.43 -45.76 0.34
C GLU A 48 25.68 -45.76 -0.55
N LEU A 49 25.62 -46.38 -1.73
CA LEU A 49 26.70 -46.36 -2.72
C LEU A 49 27.00 -44.93 -3.15
N VAL A 50 25.97 -44.14 -3.49
CA VAL A 50 26.10 -42.74 -3.90
C VAL A 50 26.75 -41.90 -2.79
N GLN A 51 26.29 -42.06 -1.55
CA GLN A 51 26.87 -41.39 -0.40
C GLN A 51 28.32 -41.79 -0.22
N ASN A 52 28.69 -43.07 -0.29
CA ASN A 52 30.07 -43.50 -0.08
C ASN A 52 31.01 -43.06 -1.21
N ALA A 53 30.53 -43.08 -2.46
CA ALA A 53 31.32 -42.74 -3.64
C ALA A 53 31.70 -41.26 -3.74
N ILE A 54 30.80 -40.34 -3.38
CA ILE A 54 31.04 -38.90 -3.52
C ILE A 54 31.70 -38.37 -2.24
N SER A 55 33.00 -38.09 -2.29
CA SER A 55 33.82 -37.71 -1.13
C SER A 55 34.24 -36.24 -1.11
N THR A 56 34.19 -35.55 -2.25
CA THR A 56 34.65 -34.15 -2.38
C THR A 56 33.62 -33.24 -3.07
N PRO A 57 33.67 -31.92 -2.82
CA PRO A 57 32.82 -30.96 -3.51
C PRO A 57 32.99 -31.00 -5.05
N ASN A 58 34.21 -31.22 -5.54
CA ASN A 58 34.51 -31.29 -6.97
C ASN A 58 33.84 -32.52 -7.63
N GLN A 59 33.86 -33.66 -6.94
CA GLN A 59 33.17 -34.86 -7.38
C GLN A 59 31.65 -34.66 -7.46
N LEU A 60 31.07 -33.98 -6.47
CA LEU A 60 29.65 -33.59 -6.49
C LEU A 60 29.35 -32.68 -7.68
N HIS A 61 30.11 -31.60 -7.85
CA HIS A 61 29.92 -30.64 -8.93
C HIS A 61 30.04 -31.29 -10.31
N PHE A 62 31.09 -32.10 -10.53
CA PHE A 62 31.28 -32.82 -11.79
C PHE A 62 30.14 -33.79 -12.08
N LEU A 63 29.63 -34.48 -11.07
CA LEU A 63 28.49 -35.38 -11.26
C LEU A 63 27.22 -34.60 -11.62
N LEU A 64 26.95 -33.49 -10.93
CA LEU A 64 25.78 -32.65 -11.18
C LEU A 64 25.76 -32.07 -12.60
N THR A 65 26.91 -31.74 -13.19
CA THR A 65 27.00 -31.22 -14.56
C THR A 65 26.66 -32.26 -15.63
N ARG A 66 26.66 -33.56 -15.27
CA ARG A 66 26.38 -34.68 -16.20
C ARG A 66 24.98 -35.28 -16.05
N LEU A 67 24.26 -34.94 -14.99
CA LEU A 67 22.93 -35.47 -14.70
C LEU A 67 21.83 -34.59 -15.29
N SER A 68 20.71 -35.23 -15.67
CA SER A 68 19.47 -34.52 -16.01
C SER A 68 18.93 -33.74 -14.79
N LEU A 69 18.09 -32.72 -15.02
CA LEU A 69 17.55 -31.89 -13.93
C LEU A 69 16.79 -32.70 -12.86
N GLN A 70 16.07 -33.75 -13.27
CA GLN A 70 15.39 -34.66 -12.34
C GLN A 70 16.39 -35.55 -11.60
N ALA A 71 17.39 -36.10 -12.28
CA ALA A 71 18.43 -36.89 -11.63
C ALA A 71 19.27 -36.05 -10.65
N GLN A 72 19.53 -34.77 -10.93
CA GLN A 72 20.16 -33.85 -9.99
C GLN A 72 19.33 -33.72 -8.71
N PHE A 73 18.00 -33.55 -8.82
CA PHE A 73 17.11 -33.50 -7.65
C PHE A 73 17.19 -34.80 -6.82
N THR A 74 17.14 -35.95 -7.49
CA THR A 74 17.26 -37.27 -6.84
C THR A 74 18.63 -37.45 -6.18
N LEU A 75 19.72 -36.99 -6.81
CA LEU A 75 21.06 -37.03 -6.21
C LEU A 75 21.12 -36.23 -4.90
N ILE A 76 20.58 -35.01 -4.88
CA ILE A 76 20.55 -34.18 -3.66
C ILE A 76 19.71 -34.84 -2.56
N LEU A 77 18.63 -35.54 -2.92
CA LEU A 77 17.88 -36.36 -1.96
C LEU A 77 18.68 -37.57 -1.45
N ALA A 78 19.40 -38.25 -2.33
CA ALA A 78 20.21 -39.41 -1.98
C ALA A 78 21.38 -39.06 -1.06
N LEU A 79 21.95 -37.85 -1.21
CA LEU A 79 23.07 -37.38 -0.39
C LEU A 79 22.69 -36.96 1.02
N GLU A 80 21.40 -36.92 1.38
CA GLU A 80 20.81 -36.63 2.70
C GLU A 80 21.74 -36.02 3.77
N SER A 81 22.51 -36.84 4.50
CA SER A 81 23.39 -36.42 5.60
C SER A 81 24.79 -35.97 5.16
N LYS A 82 25.21 -36.35 3.96
CA LYS A 82 26.55 -36.05 3.41
C LYS A 82 26.63 -34.69 2.73
N VAL A 83 25.50 -34.08 2.37
CA VAL A 83 25.48 -32.75 1.73
C VAL A 83 26.24 -31.71 2.56
N GLU A 84 26.12 -31.75 3.89
CA GLU A 84 26.81 -30.82 4.79
C GLU A 84 28.33 -30.97 4.77
N SER A 85 28.86 -32.19 4.67
CA SER A 85 30.31 -32.41 4.60
C SER A 85 30.89 -32.14 3.21
N LEU A 86 30.04 -32.13 2.17
CA LEU A 86 30.42 -31.78 0.81
C LEU A 86 30.32 -30.28 0.51
N ILE A 87 29.52 -29.53 1.28
CA ILE A 87 29.33 -28.08 1.10
C ILE A 87 29.77 -27.39 2.38
N VAL A 88 31.07 -27.17 2.46
CA VAL A 88 31.75 -26.66 3.66
C VAL A 88 31.96 -25.15 3.63
N ASP A 89 31.83 -24.52 2.46
CA ASP A 89 32.08 -23.10 2.29
C ASP A 89 31.16 -22.46 1.23
N TRP A 90 31.27 -21.14 1.10
CA TRP A 90 30.51 -20.36 0.12
C TRP A 90 30.78 -20.78 -1.33
N HIS A 91 32.02 -21.14 -1.69
CA HIS A 91 32.39 -21.45 -3.07
C HIS A 91 31.80 -22.79 -3.51
N SER A 92 31.88 -23.81 -2.65
CA SER A 92 31.24 -25.11 -2.85
C SER A 92 29.71 -25.00 -2.91
N LEU A 93 29.11 -24.14 -2.07
CA LEU A 93 27.67 -23.85 -2.14
C LEU A 93 27.31 -23.22 -3.49
N LEU A 94 28.00 -22.14 -3.89
CA LEU A 94 27.71 -21.40 -5.10
C LEU A 94 27.91 -22.28 -6.36
N ALA A 95 29.04 -22.98 -6.45
CA ALA A 95 29.32 -23.90 -7.55
C ALA A 95 28.28 -25.02 -7.66
N THR A 96 27.74 -25.50 -6.54
CA THR A 96 26.63 -26.45 -6.53
C THR A 96 25.35 -25.78 -7.01
N MET A 97 25.00 -24.62 -6.46
CA MET A 97 23.78 -23.88 -6.81
C MET A 97 23.73 -23.50 -8.29
N ASP A 98 24.87 -23.14 -8.89
CA ASP A 98 24.95 -22.71 -10.29
C ASP A 98 24.60 -23.85 -11.27
N VAL A 99 24.87 -25.10 -10.90
CA VAL A 99 24.63 -26.27 -11.76
C VAL A 99 23.27 -26.92 -11.51
N ILE A 100 22.79 -26.91 -10.27
CA ILE A 100 21.53 -27.58 -9.95
C ILE A 100 20.31 -26.83 -10.47
N TRP A 101 19.27 -27.60 -10.82
CA TRP A 101 17.97 -27.08 -11.20
C TRP A 101 17.41 -26.06 -10.18
N PRO A 102 16.86 -24.90 -10.61
CA PRO A 102 16.40 -23.86 -9.69
C PRO A 102 15.39 -24.32 -8.63
N LYS A 103 14.53 -25.30 -8.95
CA LYS A 103 13.58 -25.86 -7.97
C LYS A 103 14.29 -26.67 -6.87
N SER A 104 15.43 -27.27 -7.17
CA SER A 104 16.24 -28.05 -6.22
C SER A 104 17.06 -27.18 -5.26
N ARG A 105 17.31 -25.91 -5.61
CA ARG A 105 18.11 -24.99 -4.78
C ARG A 105 17.52 -24.76 -3.39
N ALA A 106 16.19 -24.68 -3.28
CA ALA A 106 15.52 -24.53 -1.99
C ALA A 106 15.67 -25.79 -1.11
N LEU A 107 15.57 -26.98 -1.72
CA LEU A 107 15.82 -28.24 -1.04
C LEU A 107 17.25 -28.31 -0.50
N LEU A 108 18.23 -27.91 -1.31
CA LEU A 108 19.63 -27.84 -0.90
C LEU A 108 19.81 -26.96 0.35
N LEU A 109 19.27 -25.74 0.33
CA LEU A 109 19.38 -24.80 1.44
C LEU A 109 18.68 -25.31 2.71
N ASN A 110 17.55 -26.01 2.58
CA ASN A 110 16.89 -26.66 3.72
C ASN A 110 17.79 -27.74 4.34
N ARG A 111 18.45 -28.56 3.52
CA ARG A 111 19.40 -29.60 3.99
C ARG A 111 20.62 -28.99 4.68
N LEU A 112 21.04 -27.80 4.26
CA LEU A 112 22.15 -27.07 4.86
C LEU A 112 21.74 -26.18 6.04
N SER A 113 20.49 -26.25 6.51
CA SER A 113 19.93 -25.31 7.49
C SER A 113 20.78 -25.13 8.75
N GLN A 114 21.44 -26.20 9.24
CA GLN A 114 22.32 -26.15 10.41
C GLN A 114 23.62 -25.38 10.16
N ASN A 115 24.11 -25.37 8.91
CA ASN A 115 25.39 -24.75 8.52
C ASN A 115 25.22 -23.44 7.75
N LEU A 116 23.97 -23.00 7.48
CA LEU A 116 23.70 -21.76 6.73
C LEU A 116 24.36 -20.52 7.37
N GLU A 117 24.53 -20.51 8.69
CA GLU A 117 25.19 -19.39 9.38
C GLU A 117 26.66 -19.27 8.99
N GLN A 118 27.36 -20.40 8.83
CA GLN A 118 28.75 -20.47 8.40
C GLN A 118 28.90 -20.24 6.89
N LEU A 119 27.92 -20.66 6.09
CA LEU A 119 27.96 -20.53 4.64
C LEU A 119 27.61 -19.10 4.16
N ILE A 120 26.65 -18.46 4.81
CA ILE A 120 26.16 -17.14 4.43
C ILE A 120 26.68 -16.13 5.46
N VAL A 121 27.96 -15.80 5.40
CA VAL A 121 28.58 -14.93 6.42
C VAL A 121 28.26 -13.45 6.25
N ASN A 122 27.77 -13.05 5.08
CA ASN A 122 27.51 -11.65 4.76
C ASN A 122 26.23 -11.48 3.92
N PRO A 123 25.65 -10.27 3.89
CA PRO A 123 24.41 -10.01 3.15
C PRO A 123 24.54 -10.10 1.62
N VAL A 124 25.75 -9.97 1.04
CA VAL A 124 25.96 -10.11 -0.41
C VAL A 124 25.74 -11.57 -0.82
N TYR A 125 26.16 -12.52 0.01
CA TYR A 125 25.93 -13.94 -0.22
C TYR A 125 24.45 -14.28 -0.17
N LEU A 126 23.71 -13.73 0.79
CA LEU A 126 22.26 -13.89 0.85
C LEU A 126 21.59 -13.30 -0.40
N LEU A 127 21.97 -12.10 -0.82
CA LEU A 127 21.45 -11.50 -2.06
C LEU A 127 21.66 -12.42 -3.26
N LYS A 128 22.87 -12.96 -3.43
CA LYS A 128 23.18 -13.88 -4.54
C LYS A 128 22.33 -15.14 -4.48
N ILE A 129 22.11 -15.73 -3.30
CA ILE A 129 21.19 -16.85 -3.11
C ILE A 129 19.77 -16.49 -3.52
N LEU A 130 19.26 -15.35 -3.06
CA LEU A 130 17.90 -14.88 -3.36
C LEU A 130 17.68 -14.65 -4.86
N GLN A 131 18.74 -14.28 -5.60
CA GLN A 131 18.73 -14.15 -7.07
C GLN A 131 18.74 -15.50 -7.81
N LEU A 132 19.26 -16.55 -7.18
CA LEU A 132 19.37 -17.88 -7.79
C LEU A 132 18.14 -18.76 -7.49
N ILE A 133 17.41 -18.52 -6.41
CA ILE A 133 16.23 -19.35 -6.07
C ILE A 133 14.95 -18.85 -6.74
N TRP A 134 13.96 -19.75 -6.84
CA TRP A 134 12.63 -19.40 -7.33
C TRP A 134 11.94 -18.40 -6.39
N PRO A 135 11.16 -17.42 -6.90
CA PRO A 135 10.48 -16.40 -6.08
C PRO A 135 9.64 -16.96 -4.92
N ASP A 136 8.93 -18.08 -5.14
CA ASP A 136 8.09 -18.71 -4.12
C ASP A 136 8.91 -19.35 -2.98
N SER A 137 10.17 -19.70 -3.26
CA SER A 137 11.08 -20.31 -2.29
C SER A 137 11.80 -19.28 -1.41
N GLN A 138 11.74 -17.99 -1.76
CA GLN A 138 12.45 -16.94 -1.01
C GLN A 138 11.95 -16.83 0.43
N VAL A 139 10.65 -17.02 0.68
CA VAL A 139 10.06 -17.03 2.02
C VAL A 139 10.70 -18.10 2.91
N ASN A 140 10.86 -19.32 2.39
CA ASN A 140 11.46 -20.42 3.14
C ASN A 140 12.91 -20.10 3.52
N VAL A 141 13.69 -19.56 2.58
CA VAL A 141 15.09 -19.17 2.84
C VAL A 141 15.15 -18.05 3.86
N LEU A 142 14.29 -17.03 3.78
CA LEU A 142 14.25 -15.96 4.77
C LEU A 142 13.88 -16.47 6.17
N ASN A 143 12.97 -17.45 6.28
CA ASN A 143 12.65 -18.09 7.56
C ASN A 143 13.85 -18.86 8.13
N LEU A 144 14.63 -19.55 7.30
CA LEU A 144 15.87 -20.19 7.74
C LEU A 144 16.91 -19.16 8.22
N ILE A 145 17.05 -18.05 7.51
CA ILE A 145 17.94 -16.94 7.92
C ILE A 145 17.46 -16.31 9.24
N ALA A 146 16.14 -16.26 9.49
CA ALA A 146 15.59 -15.74 10.74
C ALA A 146 15.96 -16.57 11.98
N LEU A 147 16.31 -17.85 11.81
CA LEU A 147 16.74 -18.74 12.89
C LEU A 147 18.22 -18.52 13.30
N ARG A 148 18.96 -17.72 12.55
CA ARG A 148 20.39 -17.48 12.82
C ARG A 148 20.59 -16.74 14.12
N LYS A 149 21.69 -17.07 14.82
CA LYS A 149 22.07 -16.38 16.06
C LYS A 149 22.62 -14.99 15.76
N ASN A 150 23.46 -14.87 14.73
CA ASN A 150 24.04 -13.60 14.33
C ASN A 150 23.28 -12.96 13.16
N PRO A 151 22.74 -11.73 13.34
CA PRO A 151 22.04 -11.03 12.28
C PRO A 151 23.01 -10.54 11.21
N LEU A 152 22.59 -10.64 9.94
CA LEU A 152 23.35 -10.08 8.83
C LEU A 152 23.30 -8.55 8.87
N MET A 153 24.47 -7.93 8.74
CA MET A 153 24.60 -6.47 8.82
C MET A 153 24.45 -5.82 7.46
N TYR A 154 23.30 -5.20 7.22
CA TYR A 154 23.01 -4.51 5.96
C TYR A 154 23.46 -3.05 6.00
N ASN A 155 23.89 -2.55 4.85
CA ASN A 155 23.88 -1.12 4.54
C ASN A 155 22.63 -0.77 3.72
N THR A 156 22.29 0.52 3.62
CA THR A 156 21.10 1.01 2.93
C THR A 156 21.01 0.55 1.47
N SER A 157 22.11 0.64 0.71
CA SER A 157 22.13 0.28 -0.71
C SER A 157 21.84 -1.21 -0.94
N LEU A 158 22.50 -2.07 -0.15
CA LEU A 158 22.33 -3.52 -0.25
C LEU A 158 20.96 -3.97 0.26
N PHE A 159 20.42 -3.30 1.28
CA PHE A 159 19.07 -3.52 1.77
C PHE A 159 18.03 -3.25 0.68
N LEU A 160 18.06 -2.06 0.06
CA LEU A 160 17.15 -1.70 -1.02
C LEU A 160 17.31 -2.61 -2.24
N THR A 161 18.54 -2.97 -2.61
CA THR A 161 18.81 -3.90 -3.72
C THR A 161 18.20 -5.27 -3.43
N THR A 162 18.38 -5.80 -2.21
CA THR A 162 17.79 -7.06 -1.79
C THR A 162 16.27 -7.00 -1.81
N LEU A 163 15.68 -5.94 -1.26
CA LEU A 163 14.23 -5.75 -1.24
C LEU A 163 13.62 -5.71 -2.65
N ARG A 164 14.33 -5.14 -3.65
CA ARG A 164 13.90 -5.14 -5.06
C ARG A 164 13.92 -6.53 -5.70
N THR A 165 14.90 -7.37 -5.33
CA THR A 165 15.02 -8.75 -5.82
C THR A 165 13.93 -9.67 -5.24
N LEU A 166 13.40 -9.33 -4.07
CA LEU A 166 12.40 -10.15 -3.41
C LEU A 166 11.03 -10.11 -4.09
N SER A 167 10.37 -11.26 -4.09
CA SER A 167 8.98 -11.44 -4.45
C SER A 167 8.07 -10.64 -3.51
N PRO A 168 6.88 -10.21 -3.96
CA PRO A 168 5.97 -9.45 -3.12
C PRO A 168 5.58 -10.14 -1.80
N SER A 169 5.63 -11.48 -1.71
CA SER A 169 5.35 -12.22 -0.47
C SER A 169 6.54 -12.28 0.49
N ALA A 170 7.77 -12.08 0.00
CA ALA A 170 8.98 -12.15 0.81
C ALA A 170 9.41 -10.80 1.39
N ARG A 171 8.95 -9.67 0.81
CA ARG A 171 9.37 -8.32 1.20
C ARG A 171 9.02 -7.97 2.65
N GLY A 172 7.78 -8.19 3.09
CA GLY A 172 7.39 -7.93 4.48
C GLY A 172 8.17 -8.75 5.50
N LEU A 173 8.43 -10.03 5.20
CA LEU A 173 9.27 -10.88 6.05
C LEU A 173 10.70 -10.37 6.16
N PHE A 174 11.29 -9.94 5.05
CA PHE A 174 12.64 -9.38 5.05
C PHE A 174 12.73 -8.06 5.85
N CYS A 175 11.73 -7.18 5.73
CA CYS A 175 11.64 -5.99 6.57
C CYS A 175 11.50 -6.34 8.06
N ASN A 176 10.67 -7.34 8.40
CA ASN A 176 10.52 -7.79 9.79
C ASN A 176 11.80 -8.40 10.35
N LEU A 177 12.53 -9.20 9.56
CA LEU A 177 13.83 -9.76 9.92
C LEU A 177 14.84 -8.67 10.29
N LEU A 178 14.80 -7.54 9.58
CA LEU A 178 15.72 -6.42 9.78
C LEU A 178 15.13 -5.30 10.63
N LYS A 179 14.02 -5.53 11.35
CA LYS A 179 13.32 -4.50 12.12
C LYS A 179 14.23 -3.74 13.08
N SER A 180 15.12 -4.45 13.79
CA SER A 180 16.09 -3.84 14.72
C SER A 180 17.16 -2.98 14.05
N GLN A 181 17.34 -3.10 12.73
CA GLN A 181 18.31 -2.34 11.95
C GLN A 181 17.66 -1.18 11.17
N MET A 182 16.32 -1.04 11.20
CA MET A 182 15.59 -0.10 10.33
C MET A 182 16.09 1.33 10.45
N ASN A 183 16.35 1.83 11.66
CA ASN A 183 16.82 3.19 11.89
C ASN A 183 18.20 3.47 11.29
N ARG A 184 19.02 2.42 11.09
CA ARG A 184 20.32 2.54 10.40
C ARG A 184 20.17 2.42 8.88
N LEU A 185 19.19 1.63 8.43
CA LEU A 185 18.96 1.34 7.02
C LEU A 185 18.22 2.48 6.31
N ILE A 186 17.27 3.12 6.99
CA ILE A 186 16.47 4.23 6.50
C ILE A 186 17.02 5.50 7.15
N LYS A 187 17.83 6.27 6.42
CA LYS A 187 18.54 7.42 6.98
C LYS A 187 17.88 8.75 6.62
N ASN A 188 17.02 8.75 5.61
CA ASN A 188 16.34 9.94 5.10
C ASN A 188 15.00 9.57 4.44
N ALA A 189 14.25 10.60 4.03
CA ALA A 189 12.96 10.45 3.36
C ALA A 189 13.04 9.67 2.03
N GLU A 190 14.09 9.83 1.23
CA GLU A 190 14.22 9.12 -0.06
C GLU A 190 14.45 7.62 0.15
N ASP A 191 15.23 7.22 1.18
CA ASP A 191 15.35 5.82 1.57
C ASP A 191 13.99 5.24 1.96
N LEU A 192 13.23 5.96 2.80
CA LEU A 192 11.90 5.55 3.23
C LEU A 192 10.94 5.39 2.04
N ILE A 193 10.91 6.36 1.12
CA ILE A 193 10.10 6.28 -0.11
C ILE A 193 10.51 5.06 -0.94
N GLY A 194 11.82 4.81 -1.06
CA GLY A 194 12.36 3.66 -1.77
C GLY A 194 11.85 2.33 -1.22
N VAL A 195 11.73 2.21 0.11
CA VAL A 195 11.16 1.03 0.77
C VAL A 195 9.65 0.97 0.57
N LEU A 196 8.93 2.06 0.85
CA LEU A 196 7.46 2.11 0.78
C LEU A 196 6.94 1.70 -0.60
N LYS A 197 7.59 2.15 -1.68
CA LYS A 197 7.22 1.80 -3.07
C LYS A 197 7.30 0.31 -3.38
N LEU A 198 8.03 -0.47 -2.59
CA LEU A 198 8.20 -1.91 -2.77
C LEU A 198 7.25 -2.74 -1.89
N LEU A 199 6.66 -2.14 -0.86
CA LEU A 199 5.82 -2.82 0.12
C LEU A 199 4.33 -2.73 -0.21
N ARG A 200 3.57 -3.72 0.24
CA ARG A 200 2.09 -3.70 0.21
C ARG A 200 1.55 -2.82 1.33
N SER A 201 0.27 -2.44 1.23
CA SER A 201 -0.39 -1.53 2.18
C SER A 201 -0.19 -1.94 3.65
N GLU A 202 -0.36 -3.21 3.99
CA GLU A 202 -0.21 -3.70 5.36
C GLU A 202 1.23 -3.60 5.87
N GLU A 203 2.20 -3.89 5.00
CA GLU A 203 3.62 -3.83 5.28
C GLU A 203 4.11 -2.39 5.40
N GLN A 204 3.60 -1.48 4.56
CA GLN A 204 3.85 -0.05 4.66
C GLN A 204 3.39 0.51 6.00
N LEU A 205 2.20 0.11 6.48
CA LEU A 205 1.69 0.52 7.78
C LEU A 205 2.58 0.03 8.92
N ALA A 206 3.00 -1.24 8.90
CA ALA A 206 3.90 -1.80 9.90
C ALA A 206 5.26 -1.08 9.92
N LEU A 207 5.78 -0.69 8.75
CA LEU A 207 7.02 0.08 8.66
C LEU A 207 6.86 1.48 9.25
N VAL A 208 5.78 2.19 8.90
CA VAL A 208 5.49 3.54 9.42
C VAL A 208 5.32 3.52 10.94
N ASP A 209 4.61 2.52 11.48
CA ASP A 209 4.45 2.33 12.92
C ASP A 209 5.80 2.06 13.61
N GLY A 210 6.64 1.21 13.01
CA GLY A 210 7.99 0.92 13.51
C GLY A 210 8.93 2.13 13.51
N LEU A 211 8.71 3.09 12.61
CA LEU A 211 9.51 4.32 12.49
C LEU A 211 8.84 5.54 13.15
N TYR A 212 7.71 5.36 13.84
CA TYR A 212 6.84 6.47 14.26
C TYR A 212 7.61 7.62 14.91
N TYR A 213 8.51 7.33 15.84
CA TYR A 213 9.29 8.35 16.56
C TYR A 213 10.44 8.95 15.75
N ASP A 214 10.89 8.27 14.70
CA ASP A 214 12.00 8.70 13.84
C ASP A 214 11.52 9.48 12.60
N LEU A 215 10.24 9.39 12.24
CA LEU A 215 9.65 10.13 11.12
C LEU A 215 9.96 11.64 11.14
N PRO A 216 9.93 12.36 12.28
CA PRO A 216 10.33 13.77 12.33
C PRO A 216 11.80 14.05 12.00
N LEU A 217 12.68 13.05 12.16
CA LEU A 217 14.11 13.15 11.81
C LEU A 217 14.36 12.78 10.34
N LEU A 218 13.56 11.85 9.81
CA LEU A 218 13.65 11.37 8.44
C LEU A 218 13.07 12.35 7.43
N ILE A 219 11.95 12.98 7.78
CA ILE A 219 11.22 13.94 6.95
C ILE A 219 11.61 15.34 7.41
N LYS A 220 12.30 16.09 6.56
CA LYS A 220 12.89 17.39 6.91
C LYS A 220 12.17 18.57 6.30
N ASN A 221 11.47 18.36 5.19
CA ASN A 221 10.79 19.43 4.47
C ASN A 221 9.45 18.98 3.85
N LYS A 222 8.69 19.96 3.36
CA LYS A 222 7.36 19.75 2.78
C LYS A 222 7.36 18.87 1.52
N GLU A 223 8.41 18.93 0.69
CA GLU A 223 8.44 18.17 -0.56
C GLU A 223 8.67 16.68 -0.29
N GLU A 224 9.54 16.35 0.67
CA GLU A 224 9.70 15.00 1.19
C GLU A 224 8.39 14.46 1.78
N LEU A 225 7.70 15.29 2.58
CA LEU A 225 6.42 14.95 3.16
C LEU A 225 5.37 14.60 2.08
N LYS A 226 5.25 15.44 1.05
CA LYS A 226 4.32 15.22 -0.07
C LYS A 226 4.58 13.89 -0.76
N LYS A 227 5.85 13.57 -1.06
CA LYS A 227 6.23 12.30 -1.70
C LYS A 227 5.88 11.09 -0.83
N ILE A 228 6.11 11.18 0.49
CA ILE A 228 5.79 10.08 1.43
C ILE A 228 4.27 9.88 1.51
N ILE A 229 3.49 10.95 1.72
CA ILE A 229 2.02 10.88 1.77
C ILE A 229 1.45 10.23 0.51
N ALA A 230 1.95 10.63 -0.67
CA ALA A 230 1.49 10.12 -1.96
C ALA A 230 1.77 8.61 -2.14
N THR A 231 2.70 8.04 -1.38
CA THR A 231 3.06 6.61 -1.45
C THR A 231 2.24 5.75 -0.45
N LEU A 232 1.60 6.37 0.54
CA LEU A 232 0.97 5.67 1.66
C LEU A 232 -0.55 5.49 1.50
N PRO A 233 -1.12 4.39 2.03
CA PRO A 233 -2.57 4.26 2.20
C PRO A 233 -3.09 5.30 3.20
N LEU A 234 -4.39 5.58 3.13
CA LEU A 234 -5.06 6.62 3.92
C LEU A 234 -4.80 6.52 5.44
N LYS A 235 -4.69 5.30 5.97
CA LYS A 235 -4.37 5.07 7.38
C LYS A 235 -2.93 5.53 7.71
N GLY A 236 -1.96 5.16 6.89
CA GLY A 236 -0.55 5.52 7.08
C GLY A 236 -0.31 7.02 7.00
N GLN A 237 -1.11 7.73 6.19
CA GLN A 237 -1.08 9.20 6.16
C GLN A 237 -1.42 9.81 7.52
N CYS A 238 -2.38 9.24 8.27
CA CYS A 238 -2.73 9.71 9.60
C CYS A 238 -1.59 9.49 10.61
N ASP A 239 -0.93 8.34 10.53
CA ASP A 239 0.17 7.98 11.43
C ASP A 239 1.37 8.90 11.20
N VAL A 240 1.73 9.15 9.93
CA VAL A 240 2.77 10.12 9.57
C VAL A 240 2.40 11.52 10.06
N MET A 241 1.18 12.03 9.78
CA MET A 241 0.76 13.35 10.26
C MET A 241 0.83 13.47 11.78
N SER A 242 0.44 12.42 12.50
CA SER A 242 0.45 12.41 13.96
C SER A 242 1.87 12.43 14.51
N SER A 243 2.79 11.66 13.89
CA SER A 243 4.19 11.62 14.32
C SER A 243 4.92 12.95 14.15
N LEU A 244 4.60 13.71 13.09
CA LEU A 244 5.30 14.94 12.77
C LEU A 244 4.99 16.07 13.76
N GLY A 245 3.83 16.02 14.43
CA GLY A 245 3.50 16.90 15.55
C GLY A 245 3.94 18.36 15.35
N GLY A 246 4.77 18.86 16.28
CA GLY A 246 5.30 20.24 16.23
C GLY A 246 6.31 20.50 15.10
N THR A 247 6.92 19.47 14.52
CA THR A 247 7.88 19.61 13.39
C THR A 247 7.17 20.12 12.14
N ILE A 248 5.89 19.82 11.98
CA ILE A 248 5.09 20.27 10.84
C ILE A 248 5.00 21.80 10.76
N ASN A 249 5.02 22.49 11.91
CA ASN A 249 5.07 23.96 11.99
C ASN A 249 6.36 24.56 11.43
N LYS A 250 7.46 23.78 11.44
CA LYS A 250 8.75 24.20 10.85
C LYS A 250 8.78 23.93 9.34
N MET A 251 8.05 22.92 8.88
CA MET A 251 7.99 22.55 7.45
C MET A 251 7.02 23.41 6.65
N ILE A 252 5.94 23.87 7.30
CA ILE A 252 4.87 24.64 6.67
C ILE A 252 4.88 26.05 7.26
N THR A 253 5.37 26.98 6.45
CA THR A 253 5.64 28.36 6.87
C THR A 253 4.56 29.34 6.40
N ASN A 254 3.76 28.96 5.40
CA ASN A 254 2.72 29.80 4.83
C ASN A 254 1.49 29.00 4.34
N PRO A 255 0.33 29.66 4.18
CA PRO A 255 -0.90 29.03 3.69
C PRO A 255 -0.83 28.37 2.31
N SER A 256 0.01 28.88 1.40
CA SER A 256 0.15 28.27 0.07
C SER A 256 0.69 26.84 0.17
N GLU A 257 1.59 26.57 1.12
CA GLU A 257 2.15 25.24 1.36
C GLU A 257 1.12 24.25 1.91
N ILE A 258 0.21 24.72 2.76
CA ILE A 258 -0.94 23.92 3.21
C ILE A 258 -1.77 23.46 2.01
N ASN A 259 -2.04 24.39 1.08
CA ASN A 259 -2.88 24.10 -0.09
C ASN A 259 -2.24 23.08 -1.04
N GLN A 260 -0.92 22.92 -1.01
CA GLN A 260 -0.23 21.89 -1.78
C GLN A 260 -0.27 20.51 -1.11
N ILE A 261 -0.42 20.45 0.21
CA ILE A 261 -0.39 19.19 0.98
C ILE A 261 -1.80 18.64 1.20
N LEU A 262 -2.77 19.50 1.52
CA LEU A 262 -4.14 19.07 1.84
C LEU A 262 -4.80 18.17 0.79
N PRO A 263 -4.68 18.44 -0.53
CA PRO A 263 -5.29 17.59 -1.55
C PRO A 263 -4.73 16.16 -1.57
N LEU A 264 -3.51 15.96 -1.03
CA LEU A 264 -2.86 14.65 -0.97
C LEU A 264 -3.28 13.83 0.25
N LEU A 265 -3.89 14.48 1.25
CA LEU A 265 -4.23 13.88 2.53
C LEU A 265 -5.68 13.40 2.55
N SER A 266 -5.89 12.26 3.22
CA SER A 266 -7.21 11.80 3.64
C SER A 266 -7.87 12.83 4.55
N PHE A 267 -9.20 12.85 4.58
CA PHE A 267 -9.97 13.78 5.40
C PHE A 267 -9.53 13.78 6.89
N LYS A 268 -9.25 12.60 7.44
CA LYS A 268 -8.76 12.47 8.83
C LYS A 268 -7.34 13.04 9.00
N ALA A 269 -6.47 12.81 8.04
CA ALA A 269 -5.11 13.34 8.08
C ALA A 269 -5.07 14.87 7.87
N GLN A 270 -5.96 15.43 7.04
CA GLN A 270 -6.17 16.88 6.93
C GLN A 270 -6.55 17.49 8.29
N HIS A 271 -7.45 16.85 9.05
CA HIS A 271 -7.82 17.32 10.38
C HIS A 271 -6.63 17.33 11.35
N ILE A 272 -5.80 16.29 11.34
CA ILE A 272 -4.59 16.22 12.17
C ILE A 272 -3.63 17.36 11.81
N LEU A 273 -3.40 17.59 10.51
CA LEU A 273 -2.56 18.68 10.01
C LEU A 273 -3.08 20.04 10.48
N LEU A 274 -4.35 20.35 10.24
CA LEU A 274 -4.95 21.64 10.60
C LEU A 274 -4.94 21.85 12.12
N HIS A 275 -5.15 20.80 12.91
CA HIS A 275 -5.03 20.88 14.36
C HIS A 275 -3.59 21.20 14.80
N ALA A 276 -2.58 20.52 14.21
CA ALA A 276 -1.18 20.76 14.53
C ALA A 276 -0.72 22.19 14.17
N LEU A 277 -1.26 22.74 13.08
CA LEU A 277 -0.98 24.11 12.61
C LEU A 277 -1.85 25.18 13.29
N LYS A 278 -2.76 24.83 14.22
CA LYS A 278 -3.73 25.77 14.83
C LYS A 278 -3.09 27.06 15.33
N HIS A 279 -1.91 26.98 15.94
CA HIS A 279 -1.20 28.13 16.47
C HIS A 279 -0.49 28.97 15.40
N HIS A 280 0.13 28.33 14.38
CA HIS A 280 0.74 29.03 13.26
C HIS A 280 -0.29 29.74 12.40
N MET A 281 -1.43 29.11 12.16
CA MET A 281 -2.53 29.68 11.39
C MET A 281 -3.02 31.01 11.98
N LYS A 282 -2.96 31.19 13.31
CA LYS A 282 -3.35 32.45 13.98
C LYS A 282 -2.66 33.67 13.40
N HIS A 283 -1.39 33.53 13.00
CA HIS A 283 -0.60 34.64 12.47
C HIS A 283 -0.95 34.95 11.01
N TRP A 284 -1.34 33.93 10.22
CA TRP A 284 -1.73 34.12 8.82
C TRP A 284 -3.12 34.76 8.66
N VAL A 285 -3.99 34.64 9.66
CA VAL A 285 -5.36 35.19 9.59
C VAL A 285 -5.39 36.72 9.58
N TRP A 286 -4.34 37.36 10.09
CA TRP A 286 -4.26 38.82 10.15
C TRP A 286 -3.97 39.45 8.78
N ASP A 287 -3.50 38.65 7.83
CA ASP A 287 -3.33 39.06 6.44
C ASP A 287 -4.54 38.57 5.63
N GLU A 288 -5.31 39.51 5.08
CA GLU A 288 -6.51 39.24 4.28
C GLU A 288 -6.19 38.34 3.07
N LYS A 289 -5.03 38.54 2.43
CA LYS A 289 -4.60 37.75 1.27
C LYS A 289 -4.28 36.32 1.69
N GLN A 290 -3.59 36.14 2.81
CA GLN A 290 -3.24 34.82 3.35
C GLN A 290 -4.48 34.06 3.84
N SER A 291 -5.43 34.77 4.44
CA SER A 291 -6.72 34.22 4.87
C SER A 291 -7.56 33.73 3.70
N CYS A 292 -7.65 34.52 2.62
CA CYS A 292 -8.36 34.13 1.41
C CYS A 292 -7.68 32.93 0.74
N LEU A 293 -6.34 32.92 0.66
CA LEU A 293 -5.59 31.79 0.12
C LEU A 293 -5.81 30.50 0.92
N LEU A 294 -5.84 30.57 2.25
CA LEU A 294 -6.11 29.43 3.11
C LEU A 294 -7.53 28.89 2.90
N LEU A 295 -8.54 29.77 2.95
CA LEU A 295 -9.94 29.37 2.89
C LEU A 295 -10.39 28.87 1.51
N ASN A 296 -9.94 29.49 0.42
CA ASN A 296 -10.43 29.17 -0.92
C ASN A 296 -10.04 27.77 -1.41
N ASN A 297 -9.01 27.15 -0.82
CA ASN A 297 -8.48 25.86 -1.24
C ASN A 297 -8.77 24.72 -0.25
N LEU A 298 -9.46 25.04 0.84
CA LEU A 298 -9.94 24.05 1.80
C LEU A 298 -11.28 23.46 1.32
N SER A 299 -11.51 22.18 1.58
CA SER A 299 -12.87 21.61 1.52
C SER A 299 -13.80 22.36 2.47
N PRO A 300 -15.13 22.37 2.27
CA PRO A 300 -16.05 23.04 3.19
C PRO A 300 -15.83 22.64 4.66
N MET A 301 -15.48 21.37 4.89
CA MET A 301 -15.14 20.87 6.21
C MET A 301 -13.76 21.33 6.73
N GLY A 302 -12.76 21.45 5.86
CA GLY A 302 -11.51 22.12 6.19
C GLY A 302 -11.70 23.60 6.51
N GLN A 303 -12.54 24.30 5.74
CA GLN A 303 -12.91 25.70 5.97
C GLN A 303 -13.63 25.82 7.31
N PHE A 304 -14.59 24.94 7.60
CA PHE A 304 -15.27 24.90 8.89
C PHE A 304 -14.30 24.70 10.05
N PHE A 305 -13.35 23.77 9.94
CA PHE A 305 -12.38 23.51 11.00
C PHE A 305 -11.44 24.69 11.23
N VAL A 306 -10.97 25.32 10.15
CA VAL A 306 -10.17 26.53 10.20
C VAL A 306 -10.97 27.67 10.84
N LEU A 307 -12.19 27.93 10.37
CA LEU A 307 -13.09 28.95 10.94
C LEU A 307 -13.45 28.67 12.40
N GLN A 308 -13.64 27.40 12.80
CA GLN A 308 -13.90 27.00 14.18
C GLN A 308 -12.67 27.21 15.06
N SER A 309 -11.49 26.82 14.58
CA SER A 309 -10.21 27.03 15.27
C SER A 309 -9.90 28.52 15.41
N MET A 310 -10.37 29.33 14.46
CA MET A 310 -10.28 30.78 14.48
C MET A 310 -11.38 31.44 15.32
N LYS A 311 -12.52 30.79 15.59
CA LYS A 311 -13.65 31.35 16.36
C LYS A 311 -13.21 31.86 17.73
N GLU A 312 -12.27 31.16 18.38
CA GLU A 312 -11.66 31.58 19.65
C GLU A 312 -10.80 32.85 19.54
N LEU A 313 -10.22 33.12 18.36
CA LEU A 313 -9.45 34.33 18.04
C LEU A 313 -10.36 35.47 17.62
N PHE A 314 -11.34 35.18 16.75
CA PHE A 314 -12.36 36.12 16.32
C PHE A 314 -13.10 36.75 17.50
N ASN A 315 -13.39 35.97 18.55
CA ASN A 315 -14.07 36.45 19.74
C ASN A 315 -13.21 37.32 20.66
N ARG A 316 -11.88 37.32 20.53
CA ARG A 316 -10.98 38.04 21.44
C ARG A 316 -10.37 39.32 20.86
N THR A 317 -10.27 39.45 19.53
CA THR A 317 -9.36 40.47 18.95
C THR A 317 -9.82 41.18 17.67
N LEU A 318 -11.06 41.01 17.16
CA LEU A 318 -11.44 41.60 15.87
C LEU A 318 -12.48 42.72 15.91
N THR A 319 -12.26 43.73 15.06
CA THR A 319 -13.18 44.82 14.75
C THR A 319 -14.41 44.31 13.96
N PRO A 320 -15.56 45.01 14.03
CA PRO A 320 -16.84 44.55 13.47
C PRO A 320 -16.82 44.14 11.99
N MET A 321 -15.95 44.75 11.17
CA MET A 321 -15.89 44.52 9.73
C MET A 321 -15.33 43.12 9.37
N HIS A 322 -14.30 42.67 10.08
CA HIS A 322 -13.74 41.33 9.92
C HIS A 322 -14.68 40.23 10.43
N ILE A 323 -15.45 40.54 11.48
CA ILE A 323 -16.52 39.66 11.98
C ILE A 323 -17.62 39.51 10.94
N TYR A 324 -17.96 40.57 10.19
CA TYR A 324 -18.98 40.53 9.15
C TYR A 324 -18.57 39.63 7.98
N SER A 325 -17.36 39.81 7.40
CA SER A 325 -16.92 38.98 6.27
C SER A 325 -16.70 37.50 6.67
N ALA A 326 -16.17 37.25 7.88
CA ALA A 326 -16.02 35.90 8.41
C ALA A 326 -17.37 35.24 8.72
N LYS A 327 -18.37 36.00 9.23
CA LYS A 327 -19.74 35.49 9.43
C LYS A 327 -20.43 35.15 8.10
N GLN A 328 -20.28 36.00 7.08
CA GLN A 328 -20.83 35.75 5.76
C GLN A 328 -20.21 34.50 5.11
N ARG A 329 -18.88 34.34 5.20
CA ARG A 329 -18.20 33.14 4.71
C ARG A 329 -18.56 31.91 5.56
N ALA A 330 -18.64 32.02 6.88
CA ALA A 330 -19.03 30.91 7.75
C ALA A 330 -20.49 30.49 7.58
N SER A 331 -21.43 31.40 7.25
CA SER A 331 -22.80 31.01 6.90
C SER A 331 -22.80 30.26 5.59
N HIS A 332 -22.06 30.75 4.59
CA HIS A 332 -21.97 30.09 3.28
C HIS A 332 -21.30 28.71 3.37
N VAL A 333 -20.26 28.56 4.19
CA VAL A 333 -19.60 27.26 4.45
C VAL A 333 -20.53 26.32 5.21
N LYS A 334 -21.29 26.79 6.20
CA LYS A 334 -22.28 25.95 6.90
C LYS A 334 -23.39 25.47 5.96
N GLU A 335 -23.83 26.31 5.04
CA GLU A 335 -24.81 25.97 4.00
C GLU A 335 -24.23 24.92 3.04
N GLN A 336 -22.97 25.09 2.59
CA GLN A 336 -22.27 24.12 1.74
C GLN A 336 -22.02 22.78 2.45
N LEU A 337 -21.62 22.79 3.73
CA LEU A 337 -21.41 21.57 4.53
C LEU A 337 -22.72 20.82 4.77
N ALA A 338 -23.80 21.55 5.06
CA ALA A 338 -25.13 20.95 5.18
C ALA A 338 -25.56 20.29 3.86
N ALA A 339 -25.25 20.90 2.72
CA ALA A 339 -25.51 20.36 1.40
C ALA A 339 -24.65 19.12 1.08
N GLU A 340 -23.36 19.12 1.37
CA GLU A 340 -22.48 17.97 1.16
C GLU A 340 -22.83 16.80 2.09
N CYS A 341 -23.17 17.07 3.35
CA CYS A 341 -23.69 16.05 4.26
C CYS A 341 -25.02 15.48 3.77
N LEU A 342 -25.90 16.30 3.20
CA LEU A 342 -27.15 15.85 2.59
C LEU A 342 -26.89 14.97 1.36
N LEU A 343 -25.97 15.36 0.46
CA LEU A 343 -25.60 14.57 -0.72
C LEU A 343 -24.95 13.24 -0.34
N TYR A 344 -24.05 13.22 0.65
CA TYR A 344 -23.44 12.00 1.17
C TYR A 344 -24.47 11.06 1.82
N LEU A 345 -25.45 11.61 2.55
CA LEU A 345 -26.56 10.84 3.13
C LEU A 345 -27.55 10.34 2.07
N MET A 346 -27.70 11.05 0.94
CA MET A 346 -28.53 10.64 -0.19
C MET A 346 -27.90 9.53 -1.04
N ASP A 347 -26.57 9.51 -1.17
CA ASP A 347 -25.82 8.49 -1.92
C ASP A 347 -25.85 7.11 -1.23
N LYS A 348 -25.84 7.09 0.11
CA LYS A 348 -26.14 5.88 0.87
C LYS A 348 -27.65 5.68 0.97
N LYS A 349 -28.24 4.87 0.06
CA LYS A 349 -29.65 4.41 0.06
C LYS A 349 -30.14 3.82 1.40
N GLN A 350 -30.29 4.62 2.45
CA GLN A 350 -30.95 4.22 3.69
C GLN A 350 -31.95 5.30 4.12
N ASN A 351 -33.22 4.91 3.97
CA ASN A 351 -34.40 5.57 4.50
C ASN A 351 -34.22 5.92 5.98
N SER A 352 -34.13 7.21 6.30
CA SER A 352 -34.67 7.71 7.57
C SER A 352 -35.01 9.19 7.45
N THR A 353 -36.21 9.47 6.93
CA THR A 353 -36.89 10.78 6.87
C THR A 353 -36.79 11.56 8.19
N ALA A 354 -36.63 10.87 9.33
CA ALA A 354 -36.47 11.44 10.67
C ALA A 354 -35.11 12.13 10.92
N ARG A 355 -34.00 11.66 10.33
CA ARG A 355 -32.68 12.30 10.52
C ARG A 355 -32.56 13.62 9.76
N TYR A 356 -33.21 13.70 8.60
CA TYR A 356 -33.25 14.91 7.77
C TYR A 356 -34.04 16.05 8.44
N ALA A 357 -35.19 15.75 9.06
CA ALA A 357 -36.01 16.74 9.77
C ALA A 357 -35.31 17.33 11.01
N PHE A 358 -34.50 16.53 11.72
CA PHE A 358 -33.72 17.01 12.87
C PHE A 358 -32.62 18.00 12.44
N PHE A 359 -31.91 17.71 11.35
CA PHE A 359 -30.84 18.59 10.84
C PHE A 359 -31.39 19.95 10.37
N PHE A 360 -32.48 19.96 9.59
CA PHE A 360 -33.14 21.20 9.14
C PHE A 360 -33.78 22.02 10.28
N SER A 361 -34.12 21.39 11.41
CA SER A 361 -34.70 22.11 12.55
C SER A 361 -33.73 23.09 13.21
N LYS A 362 -32.41 22.91 13.02
CA LYS A 362 -31.33 23.65 13.70
C LYS A 362 -30.62 24.70 12.81
N VAL A 363 -30.98 24.80 11.53
CA VAL A 363 -30.38 25.76 10.58
C VAL A 363 -31.14 27.11 10.67
N PRO A 364 -30.47 28.24 10.98
CA PRO A 364 -31.07 29.56 10.81
C PRO A 364 -31.24 29.84 9.31
N HIS A 365 -32.37 30.42 8.89
CA HIS A 365 -32.73 30.66 7.48
C HIS A 365 -33.18 29.41 6.69
N LYS A 366 -34.16 28.70 7.25
CA LYS A 366 -34.80 27.50 6.66
C LYS A 366 -35.30 27.70 5.22
N ILE A 367 -35.70 28.91 4.87
CA ILE A 367 -36.28 29.25 3.56
C ILE A 367 -35.18 29.28 2.49
N GLU A 368 -34.06 29.96 2.73
CA GLU A 368 -32.96 30.09 1.76
C GLU A 368 -32.27 28.74 1.52
N ALA A 369 -32.07 27.94 2.57
CA ALA A 369 -31.55 26.57 2.44
C ALA A 369 -32.49 25.66 1.63
N ALA A 370 -33.81 25.77 1.82
CA ALA A 370 -34.80 25.00 1.07
C ALA A 370 -34.90 25.45 -0.40
N THR A 371 -34.88 26.76 -0.67
CA THR A 371 -34.90 27.33 -2.02
C THR A 371 -33.62 27.00 -2.79
N TRP A 372 -32.47 27.00 -2.13
CA TRP A 372 -31.19 26.61 -2.75
C TRP A 372 -31.17 25.11 -3.06
N LEU A 373 -31.65 24.24 -2.16
CA LEU A 373 -31.77 22.80 -2.41
C LEU A 373 -32.69 22.49 -3.59
N LEU A 374 -33.84 23.18 -3.67
CA LEU A 374 -34.78 23.07 -4.78
C LEU A 374 -34.15 23.50 -6.11
N ASN A 375 -33.39 24.61 -6.12
CA ASN A 375 -32.67 25.07 -7.30
C ASN A 375 -31.52 24.14 -7.71
N LEU A 376 -30.86 23.48 -6.76
CA LEU A 376 -29.79 22.52 -7.04
C LEU A 376 -30.35 21.20 -7.61
N LEU A 377 -31.43 20.69 -7.02
CA LEU A 377 -32.11 19.47 -7.48
C LEU A 377 -32.70 19.68 -8.88
N THR A 378 -33.31 20.84 -9.14
CA THR A 378 -33.85 21.19 -10.48
C THR A 378 -32.77 21.50 -11.52
N LYS A 379 -31.57 21.93 -11.12
CA LYS A 379 -30.44 22.14 -12.06
C LYS A 379 -29.64 20.87 -12.38
N GLN A 380 -29.48 19.95 -11.42
CA GLN A 380 -28.65 18.76 -11.61
C GLN A 380 -29.40 17.55 -12.17
N THR A 381 -30.73 17.54 -12.11
CA THR A 381 -31.53 16.46 -12.68
C THR A 381 -32.45 17.03 -13.75
N ARG A 382 -32.45 16.42 -14.94
CA ARG A 382 -33.59 16.54 -15.87
C ARG A 382 -34.78 15.81 -15.22
N TYR A 383 -35.29 16.33 -14.12
CA TYR A 383 -36.46 15.81 -13.43
C TYR A 383 -37.64 16.09 -14.34
N LYS A 384 -38.20 15.04 -14.95
CA LYS A 384 -39.38 15.19 -15.80
C LYS A 384 -40.60 15.35 -14.89
N GLU A 385 -41.61 16.04 -15.37
CA GLU A 385 -42.88 16.27 -14.65
C GLU A 385 -43.53 14.95 -14.16
N GLU A 386 -43.25 13.86 -14.87
CA GLU A 386 -43.66 12.49 -14.58
C GLU A 386 -43.03 11.92 -13.29
N ASP A 387 -41.78 12.26 -12.99
CA ASP A 387 -41.08 11.83 -11.76
C ASP A 387 -41.63 12.56 -10.51
N TYR A 388 -42.12 13.78 -10.69
CA TYR A 388 -42.75 14.57 -9.63
C TYR A 388 -44.10 13.98 -9.19
N ALA A 389 -44.87 13.41 -10.12
CA ALA A 389 -46.15 12.76 -9.81
C ALA A 389 -45.98 11.53 -8.89
N ILE A 390 -44.87 10.81 -9.01
CA ILE A 390 -44.55 9.61 -8.22
C ILE A 390 -44.19 9.98 -6.77
N HIS A 391 -43.55 11.13 -6.56
CA HIS A 391 -43.09 11.58 -5.24
C HIS A 391 -44.09 12.51 -4.52
N ARG A 392 -45.12 12.99 -5.21
CA ARG A 392 -46.19 13.87 -4.70
C ARG A 392 -46.88 13.37 -3.42
N PRO A 393 -47.22 12.07 -3.25
CA PRO A 393 -47.88 11.59 -2.03
C PRO A 393 -46.96 11.63 -0.79
N TYR A 394 -45.65 11.49 -0.99
CA TYR A 394 -44.64 11.49 0.08
C TYR A 394 -44.27 12.90 0.54
N LEU A 395 -44.38 13.90 -0.33
CA LEU A 395 -44.17 15.31 0.00
C LEU A 395 -45.39 15.95 0.69
N GLN A 396 -46.59 15.39 0.47
CA GLN A 396 -47.84 15.85 1.09
C GLN A 396 -48.14 15.20 2.44
N SER A 397 -47.51 14.08 2.78
CA SER A 397 -47.71 13.39 4.05
C SER A 397 -46.58 13.70 5.05
N GLY A 398 -46.94 14.34 6.17
CA GLY A 398 -46.04 14.66 7.29
C GLY A 398 -45.74 16.16 7.46
N ARG A 399 -44.93 16.49 8.48
CA ARG A 399 -44.62 17.89 8.88
C ARG A 399 -44.01 18.75 7.77
N LEU A 400 -43.39 18.14 6.75
CA LEU A 400 -42.93 18.85 5.54
C LEU A 400 -44.09 19.33 4.66
N GLY A 401 -45.15 18.54 4.50
CA GLY A 401 -46.37 18.95 3.80
C GLY A 401 -47.10 20.10 4.50
N GLN A 402 -47.02 20.17 5.84
CA GLN A 402 -47.55 21.30 6.61
C GLN A 402 -46.75 22.59 6.39
N ILE A 403 -45.42 22.49 6.27
CA ILE A 403 -44.53 23.63 5.97
C ILE A 403 -44.73 24.11 4.52
N PHE A 404 -44.90 23.19 3.57
CA PHE A 404 -45.23 23.52 2.18
C PHE A 404 -46.64 24.10 2.02
N ASN A 405 -47.62 23.69 2.84
CA ASN A 405 -48.97 24.25 2.82
C ASN A 405 -49.08 25.61 3.53
N THR A 406 -48.20 25.93 4.50
CA THR A 406 -48.15 27.27 5.13
C THR A 406 -47.48 28.30 4.23
N LEU A 407 -46.61 27.87 3.32
CA LEU A 407 -46.10 28.70 2.23
C LEU A 407 -47.16 28.72 1.12
N SER A 408 -47.97 29.78 1.05
CA SER A 408 -49.03 29.89 0.02
C SER A 408 -48.44 29.62 -1.38
N MET A 409 -48.91 28.54 -1.99
CA MET A 409 -48.51 28.10 -3.34
C MET A 409 -48.80 29.17 -4.41
N GLN A 410 -49.65 30.17 -4.11
CA GLN A 410 -49.94 31.30 -4.99
C GLN A 410 -48.74 32.25 -5.16
N ASN A 411 -47.93 32.46 -4.11
CA ASN A 411 -46.76 33.36 -4.20
C ASN A 411 -45.57 32.71 -4.92
N ILE A 412 -45.46 31.38 -4.87
CA ILE A 412 -44.41 30.64 -5.57
C ILE A 412 -44.78 30.47 -7.04
N PHE A 413 -46.05 30.17 -7.37
CA PHE A 413 -46.52 30.12 -8.76
C PHE A 413 -46.44 31.49 -9.46
N SER A 414 -46.77 32.60 -8.78
CA SER A 414 -46.66 33.94 -9.38
C SER A 414 -45.20 34.32 -9.64
N THR A 415 -44.29 34.00 -8.70
CA THR A 415 -42.85 34.27 -8.87
C THR A 415 -42.20 33.40 -9.95
N ILE A 416 -42.67 32.16 -10.12
CA ILE A 416 -42.21 31.26 -11.19
C ILE A 416 -42.77 31.72 -12.53
N GLN A 417 -44.08 32.02 -12.66
CA GLN A 417 -44.68 32.55 -13.89
C GLN A 417 -44.04 33.87 -14.33
N HIS A 418 -43.71 34.77 -13.39
CA HIS A 418 -43.08 36.05 -13.72
C HIS A 418 -41.65 35.89 -14.26
N LYS A 419 -40.92 34.86 -13.80
CA LYS A 419 -39.55 34.55 -14.27
C LYS A 419 -39.52 33.74 -15.57
N THR A 420 -40.49 32.87 -15.82
CA THR A 420 -40.62 32.19 -17.12
C THR A 420 -41.18 33.12 -18.20
N LEU A 421 -42.06 34.06 -17.87
CA LEU A 421 -42.51 35.10 -18.81
C LEU A 421 -41.40 36.11 -19.13
N SER A 422 -40.54 36.48 -18.16
CA SER A 422 -39.40 37.37 -18.43
C SER A 422 -38.34 36.67 -19.31
N ALA A 423 -38.02 35.41 -19.03
CA ALA A 423 -37.08 34.62 -19.85
C ALA A 423 -37.62 34.31 -21.25
N GLY A 424 -38.94 34.14 -21.41
CA GLY A 424 -39.59 33.96 -22.71
C GLY A 424 -39.78 35.25 -23.52
N MET A 425 -39.80 36.43 -22.87
CA MET A 425 -39.82 37.73 -23.56
C MET A 425 -38.43 38.15 -24.04
N GLU A 426 -37.37 37.89 -23.26
CA GLU A 426 -35.98 38.13 -23.71
C GLU A 426 -35.62 37.26 -24.92
N SER A 427 -36.08 36.00 -24.98
CA SER A 427 -35.83 35.13 -26.15
C SER A 427 -36.63 35.51 -27.40
N ARG A 428 -37.71 36.30 -27.29
CA ARG A 428 -38.53 36.76 -28.43
C ARG A 428 -38.09 38.12 -28.99
N ILE A 429 -37.36 38.92 -28.21
CA ILE A 429 -36.79 40.20 -28.67
C ILE A 429 -35.55 39.97 -29.54
N ASP A 430 -34.77 38.91 -29.28
CA ASP A 430 -33.60 38.56 -30.10
C ASP A 430 -33.95 37.88 -31.45
N LEU A 431 -35.13 37.25 -31.58
CA LEU A 431 -35.57 36.62 -32.84
C LEU A 431 -36.28 37.58 -33.83
N ARG A 432 -36.46 38.87 -33.49
CA ARG A 432 -37.00 39.90 -34.41
C ARG A 432 -35.94 40.84 -34.99
N ARG A 433 -34.65 40.64 -34.68
CA ARG A 433 -33.51 41.39 -35.28
C ARG A 433 -32.71 40.62 -36.32
N SER A 434 -33.18 39.44 -36.73
CA SER A 434 -32.58 38.66 -37.81
C SER A 434 -33.66 38.08 -38.73
N CYS A 435 -34.39 38.96 -39.42
CA CYS A 435 -35.00 38.77 -40.73
C CYS A 435 -35.04 40.13 -41.42
#